data_AF-A0A933RA22-F1
#
_entry.id   AF-A0A933RA22-F1
#
_cell.length_a   1.000
_cell.length_b   1.000
_cell.length_c   1.000
_cell.angle_alpha   90.00
_cell.angle_beta   90.00
_cell.angle_gamma   90.00
#
_symmetry.space_group_name_H-M   'P 1'
#
loop_
_entity.id
_entity.type
_entity.pdbx_description
1 polymer ?
#
loop_
_entity_poly.entity_id
_entity_poly.type
_entity_poly.pdbx_seq_one_letter_code
_entity_poly.pdbx_strand_id
1 'polypeptide(L)'
;PDSIADNNASWLPNQPYGALAEVRESDDPNATPLGHPYGGLARYLNVGTETFPFHPHGNNGKVIGRDGNPLESTGGDDLSYEKFAIDIGPGQTYDVLFRWYDAEHYSEANPVPVEVPQVANQVFGMFYSGSPYLGVVGDQPPGNQSLNQCGEFYIISHNHALFQITSWGVNMTGPITYMRIDPDPAMTTCPQ
;
A
#
# COMPACT_ATOMS: atom_id res chain seq x y z
N PRO A 1 3.98 -2.11 20.67
CA PRO A 1 4.07 -3.28 19.76
C PRO A 1 3.49 -2.85 18.42
N ASP A 2 4.05 -3.27 17.29
CA ASP A 2 3.49 -2.86 16.00
C ASP A 2 2.02 -3.31 15.92
N SER A 3 1.12 -2.34 15.74
CA SER A 3 -0.33 -2.54 15.77
C SER A 3 -0.89 -1.99 14.47
N ILE A 4 -1.84 -2.71 13.88
CA ILE A 4 -2.64 -2.19 12.74
C ILE A 4 -3.84 -1.37 13.22
N ALA A 5 -3.94 -1.05 14.52
CA ALA A 5 -4.97 -0.16 15.04
C ALA A 5 -4.76 1.27 14.54
N ASP A 6 -5.85 2.03 14.50
CA ASP A 6 -5.86 3.42 14.08
C ASP A 6 -4.91 4.28 14.91
N ASN A 7 -4.42 5.35 14.27
CA ASN A 7 -3.70 6.40 14.97
C ASN A 7 -4.57 6.97 16.10
N ASN A 8 -3.96 7.14 17.29
CA ASN A 8 -4.59 7.64 18.50
C ASN A 8 -5.76 6.78 19.03
N ALA A 9 -5.76 5.48 18.76
CA ALA A 9 -6.70 4.54 19.36
C ALA A 9 -6.81 4.75 20.89
N SER A 10 -8.02 5.02 21.39
CA SER A 10 -8.25 5.46 22.78
C SER A 10 -7.87 4.42 23.83
N TRP A 11 -7.86 3.14 23.44
CA TRP A 11 -7.41 2.01 24.27
C TRP A 11 -5.90 1.74 24.19
N LEU A 12 -5.15 2.49 23.37
CA LEU A 12 -3.69 2.45 23.24
C LEU A 12 -3.04 3.83 23.49
N PRO A 13 -3.25 4.46 24.67
CA PRO A 13 -2.85 5.85 24.93
C PRO A 13 -1.33 6.10 24.86
N ASN A 14 -0.51 5.06 24.98
CA ASN A 14 0.95 5.14 24.89
C ASN A 14 1.51 4.73 23.51
N GLN A 15 0.63 4.47 22.54
CA GLN A 15 0.99 4.14 21.16
C GLN A 15 0.13 4.98 20.20
N PRO A 16 0.50 6.25 19.98
CA PRO A 16 -0.32 7.20 19.23
C PRO A 16 -0.38 6.92 17.73
N TYR A 17 0.50 6.06 17.21
CA TYR A 17 0.54 5.71 15.79
C TYR A 17 0.40 4.21 15.56
N GLY A 18 -0.39 3.86 14.55
CA GLY A 18 -0.42 2.54 13.94
C GLY A 18 0.88 2.27 13.16
N ALA A 19 1.12 0.99 12.88
CA ALA A 19 2.27 0.51 12.12
C ALA A 19 1.93 0.27 10.64
N LEU A 20 0.66 0.34 10.27
CA LEU A 20 0.20 0.14 8.90
C LEU A 20 0.18 1.48 8.16
N ALA A 21 0.87 1.56 7.03
CA ALA A 21 0.76 2.71 6.14
C ALA A 21 -0.56 2.62 5.37
N GLU A 22 -1.28 3.73 5.30
CA GLU A 22 -2.60 3.81 4.68
C GLU A 22 -2.60 4.94 3.67
N VAL A 23 -3.12 4.67 2.48
CA VAL A 23 -3.43 5.68 1.48
C VAL A 23 -4.84 5.42 0.96
N ARG A 24 -5.45 6.44 0.36
CA ARG A 24 -6.75 6.31 -0.29
C ARG A 24 -6.58 6.27 -1.79
N GLU A 25 -7.60 5.74 -2.46
CA GLU A 25 -7.72 5.90 -3.91
C GLU A 25 -7.68 7.38 -4.29
N SER A 26 -6.90 7.68 -5.33
CA SER A 26 -6.84 8.98 -5.97
C SER A 26 -7.71 8.93 -7.23
N ASP A 27 -8.77 9.76 -7.29
CA ASP A 27 -9.75 9.76 -8.38
C ASP A 27 -9.16 10.05 -9.78
N ASP A 28 -7.99 10.68 -9.87
CA ASP A 28 -7.34 11.03 -11.14
C ASP A 28 -5.84 11.32 -10.92
N PRO A 29 -4.93 10.87 -11.79
CA PRO A 29 -3.54 11.31 -11.80
C PRO A 29 -3.36 12.84 -11.97
N ASN A 30 -4.40 13.57 -12.40
CA ASN A 30 -4.45 15.01 -12.64
C ASN A 30 -5.54 15.78 -11.87
N ALA A 31 -6.38 15.15 -11.04
CA ALA A 31 -7.47 15.90 -10.38
C ALA A 31 -6.97 16.73 -9.21
N THR A 32 -7.57 17.91 -9.10
CA THR A 32 -7.69 18.64 -7.84
C THR A 32 -8.75 17.97 -6.95
N PRO A 33 -8.58 18.01 -5.62
CA PRO A 33 -8.96 16.91 -4.74
C PRO A 33 -10.46 16.90 -4.45
N LEU A 34 -11.12 15.78 -4.68
CA LEU A 34 -12.18 15.35 -3.77
C LEU A 34 -11.48 14.59 -2.63
N GLY A 35 -11.52 15.20 -1.44
CA GLY A 35 -11.18 14.54 -0.18
C GLY A 35 -9.71 14.47 0.23
N HIS A 36 -8.80 13.97 -0.62
CA HIS A 36 -7.43 13.61 -0.20
C HIS A 36 -6.33 14.05 -1.19
N PRO A 37 -5.83 15.30 -1.08
CA PRO A 37 -4.86 15.88 -2.03
C PRO A 37 -3.49 15.19 -2.13
N TYR A 38 -3.14 14.34 -1.18
CA TYR A 38 -1.77 13.86 -1.02
C TYR A 38 -1.77 12.33 -0.95
N GLY A 39 -1.00 11.72 -1.86
CA GLY A 39 -0.63 10.31 -1.71
C GLY A 39 0.24 10.08 -0.47
N GLY A 40 0.65 8.83 -0.25
CA GLY A 40 1.58 8.50 0.82
C GLY A 40 2.99 9.04 0.56
N LEU A 41 3.68 9.46 1.62
CA LEU A 41 5.13 9.68 1.59
C LEU A 41 5.82 8.46 2.20
N ALA A 42 6.58 7.75 1.39
CA ALA A 42 7.48 6.70 1.84
C ALA A 42 8.90 7.27 1.95
N ARG A 43 9.42 7.34 3.18
CA ARG A 43 10.83 7.61 3.43
C ARG A 43 11.56 6.29 3.68
N TYR A 44 12.43 5.92 2.75
CA TYR A 44 13.30 4.75 2.89
C TYR A 44 14.60 5.16 3.56
N LEU A 45 15.05 4.35 4.52
CA LEU A 45 16.34 4.50 5.18
C LEU A 45 17.02 3.14 5.25
N ASN A 46 18.23 3.03 4.71
CA ASN A 46 19.01 1.81 4.83
C ASN A 46 20.11 1.96 5.87
N VAL A 47 19.92 1.30 7.00
CA VAL A 47 20.91 1.22 8.11
C VAL A 47 21.74 -0.08 8.07
N GLY A 48 21.59 -0.89 7.03
CA GLY A 48 22.32 -2.13 6.81
C GLY A 48 23.61 -1.94 6.01
N THR A 49 24.27 -3.07 5.70
CA THR A 49 25.57 -3.12 5.00
C THR A 49 25.46 -3.47 3.52
N GLU A 50 24.25 -3.78 3.05
CA GLU A 50 23.96 -4.19 1.67
C GLU A 50 22.87 -3.32 1.07
N THR A 51 22.70 -3.37 -0.25
CA THR A 51 21.59 -2.71 -0.93
C THR A 51 20.31 -3.52 -0.79
N PHE A 52 19.20 -2.86 -0.43
CA PHE A 52 17.88 -3.47 -0.36
C PHE A 52 16.95 -2.85 -1.41
N PRO A 53 16.61 -3.57 -2.49
CA PRO A 53 15.62 -3.09 -3.47
C PRO A 53 14.20 -3.19 -2.92
N PHE A 54 13.60 -2.11 -2.42
CA PHE A 54 12.27 -2.15 -1.79
C PHE A 54 11.17 -1.59 -2.70
N HIS A 55 9.98 -2.19 -2.67
CA HIS A 55 8.83 -1.80 -3.50
C HIS A 55 7.48 -2.17 -2.86
N PRO A 56 6.51 -1.24 -2.80
CA PRO A 56 5.08 -1.53 -2.60
C PRO A 56 4.41 -1.96 -3.91
N HIS A 57 3.75 -3.12 -3.93
CA HIS A 57 3.02 -3.62 -5.10
C HIS A 57 1.90 -2.67 -5.55
N GLY A 58 1.49 -2.78 -6.80
CA GLY A 58 0.29 -2.10 -7.31
C GLY A 58 0.51 -0.67 -7.76
N ASN A 59 1.69 -0.06 -7.60
CA ASN A 59 2.05 1.16 -8.31
C ASN A 59 3.57 1.46 -8.36
N ASN A 60 3.98 2.36 -9.24
CA ASN A 60 5.30 2.99 -9.20
C ASN A 60 5.35 4.06 -8.08
N GLY A 61 6.56 4.33 -7.57
CA GLY A 61 6.81 5.47 -6.70
C GLY A 61 7.47 6.63 -7.45
N LYS A 62 7.06 7.88 -7.17
CA LYS A 62 7.72 9.09 -7.69
C LYS A 62 8.80 9.52 -6.69
N VAL A 63 10.06 9.30 -7.04
CA VAL A 63 11.21 9.70 -6.21
C VAL A 63 11.35 11.22 -6.27
N ILE A 64 11.27 11.87 -5.11
CA ILE A 64 11.33 13.34 -4.99
C ILE A 64 12.54 13.83 -4.22
N GLY A 65 13.26 12.94 -3.53
CA GLY A 65 14.44 13.31 -2.77
C GLY A 65 15.38 12.14 -2.52
N ARG A 66 16.65 12.46 -2.29
CA ARG A 66 17.71 11.50 -1.95
C ARG A 66 18.67 12.09 -0.94
N ASP A 67 19.02 11.31 0.08
CA ASP A 67 20.00 11.67 1.12
C ASP A 67 19.71 13.04 1.77
N GLY A 68 18.42 13.34 1.98
CA GLY A 68 17.93 14.61 2.55
C GLY A 68 17.88 15.80 1.60
N ASN A 69 18.17 15.61 0.31
CA ASN A 69 18.14 16.67 -0.70
C ASN A 69 16.97 16.46 -1.68
N PRO A 70 16.18 17.50 -2.00
CA PRO A 70 15.15 17.40 -3.04
C PRO A 70 15.79 17.17 -4.42
N LEU A 71 15.08 16.47 -5.29
CA LEU A 71 15.47 16.28 -6.69
C LEU A 71 15.01 17.49 -7.51
N GLU A 72 15.81 18.55 -7.49
CA GLU A 72 15.54 19.79 -8.20
C GLU A 72 16.81 20.29 -8.91
N SER A 73 16.63 21.01 -10.03
CA SER A 73 17.73 21.69 -10.72
C SER A 73 18.20 22.90 -9.91
N THR A 74 19.37 23.48 -10.23
CA THR A 74 19.79 24.77 -9.64
C THR A 74 18.78 25.90 -9.89
N GLY A 75 17.98 25.78 -10.97
CA GLY A 75 16.91 26.72 -11.32
C GLY A 75 15.57 26.44 -10.65
N GLY A 76 15.45 25.36 -9.87
CA GLY A 76 14.19 24.93 -9.21
C GLY A 76 13.28 24.06 -10.09
N ASP A 77 13.78 23.51 -11.20
CA ASP A 77 13.00 22.59 -12.01
C ASP A 77 12.84 21.24 -11.29
N ASP A 78 11.65 20.64 -11.34
CA ASP A 78 11.38 19.31 -10.80
C ASP A 78 12.18 18.23 -11.56
N LEU A 79 13.11 17.56 -10.89
CA LEU A 79 13.92 16.45 -11.43
C LEU A 79 13.50 15.08 -10.86
N SER A 80 12.35 15.03 -10.20
CA SER A 80 11.75 13.77 -9.75
C SER A 80 11.48 12.82 -10.92
N TYR A 81 11.44 11.53 -10.61
CA TYR A 81 11.21 10.49 -11.60
C TYR A 81 10.47 9.32 -10.98
N GLU A 82 9.79 8.54 -11.82
CA GLU A 82 9.14 7.31 -11.39
C GLU A 82 10.11 6.15 -11.36
N LYS A 83 9.98 5.30 -10.35
CA LYS A 83 10.71 4.05 -10.25
C LYS A 83 9.82 2.98 -9.64
N PHE A 84 9.89 1.78 -10.20
CA PHE A 84 9.18 0.60 -9.68
C PHE A 84 9.79 0.19 -8.33
N ALA A 85 11.04 -0.30 -8.31
CA ALA A 85 11.73 -0.69 -7.09
C ALA A 85 12.89 0.27 -6.75
N ILE A 86 13.03 0.63 -5.48
CA ILE A 86 14.09 1.55 -5.03
C ILE A 86 15.26 0.75 -4.47
N ASP A 87 16.37 0.74 -5.18
CA ASP A 87 17.65 0.20 -4.70
C ASP A 87 18.26 1.14 -3.65
N ILE A 88 18.01 0.86 -2.37
CA ILE A 88 18.49 1.70 -1.28
C ILE A 88 19.86 1.18 -0.86
N GLY A 89 20.95 1.86 -1.19
CA GLY A 89 22.31 1.48 -0.79
C GLY A 89 22.60 1.76 0.69
N PRO A 90 23.68 1.20 1.26
CA PRO A 90 24.06 1.42 2.65
C PRO A 90 24.18 2.92 3.01
N GLY A 91 23.51 3.34 4.07
CA GLY A 91 23.52 4.73 4.56
C GLY A 91 22.67 5.71 3.75
N GLN A 92 21.97 5.25 2.70
CA GLN A 92 21.17 6.11 1.85
C GLN A 92 19.75 6.31 2.37
N THR A 93 19.19 7.46 2.03
CA THR A 93 17.75 7.73 2.20
C THR A 93 17.11 8.13 0.88
N TYR A 94 15.84 7.77 0.73
CA TYR A 94 15.02 8.16 -0.42
C TYR A 94 13.66 8.64 0.08
N ASP A 95 13.20 9.76 -0.47
CA ASP A 95 11.87 10.29 -0.27
C ASP A 95 11.05 10.03 -1.53
N VAL A 96 9.95 9.29 -1.38
CA VAL A 96 9.14 8.79 -2.51
C VAL A 96 7.67 9.07 -2.25
N LEU A 97 7.02 9.73 -3.19
CA LEU A 97 5.58 9.84 -3.20
C LEU A 97 4.98 8.58 -3.80
N PHE A 98 4.09 7.95 -3.05
CA PHE A 98 3.28 6.82 -3.47
C PHE A 98 1.85 7.31 -3.66
N ARG A 99 1.24 6.95 -4.79
CA ARG A 99 -0.18 7.17 -5.06
C ARG A 99 -0.77 5.83 -5.47
N TRP A 100 -2.06 5.65 -5.29
CA TRP A 100 -2.78 4.51 -5.85
C TRP A 100 -4.04 5.02 -6.51
N TYR A 101 -4.36 4.47 -7.67
CA TYR A 101 -5.59 4.74 -8.41
C TYR A 101 -5.95 3.47 -9.17
N ASP A 102 -7.24 3.21 -9.35
CA ASP A 102 -7.69 2.15 -10.25
C ASP A 102 -7.52 2.61 -11.71
N ALA A 103 -6.47 2.10 -12.37
CA ALA A 103 -6.13 2.48 -13.74
C ALA A 103 -7.18 2.05 -14.77
N GLU A 104 -7.95 0.99 -14.45
CA GLU A 104 -8.97 0.44 -15.32
C GLU A 104 -10.39 0.87 -14.91
N HIS A 105 -10.54 1.53 -13.75
CA HIS A 105 -11.83 1.90 -13.15
C HIS A 105 -12.79 0.71 -13.09
N TYR A 106 -12.30 -0.41 -12.54
CA TYR A 106 -13.07 -1.63 -12.41
C TYR A 106 -14.21 -1.45 -11.41
N SER A 107 -15.41 -1.85 -11.82
CA SER A 107 -16.64 -1.76 -11.03
C SER A 107 -17.66 -2.78 -11.53
N GLU A 108 -18.83 -2.88 -10.90
CA GLU A 108 -19.91 -3.72 -11.44
C GLU A 108 -20.35 -3.29 -12.86
N ALA A 109 -20.25 -1.99 -13.18
CA ALA A 109 -20.57 -1.44 -14.49
C ALA A 109 -19.44 -1.61 -15.52
N ASN A 110 -18.20 -1.78 -15.04
CA ASN A 110 -17.01 -2.04 -15.84
C ASN A 110 -16.23 -3.20 -15.21
N PRO A 111 -16.71 -4.46 -15.37
CA PRO A 111 -16.20 -5.57 -14.58
C PRO A 111 -14.80 -6.00 -15.01
N VAL A 112 -14.04 -6.58 -14.07
CA VAL A 112 -12.80 -7.30 -14.39
C VAL A 112 -13.13 -8.37 -15.45
N PRO A 113 -12.37 -8.48 -16.56
CA PRO A 113 -12.71 -9.33 -17.69
C PRO A 113 -12.38 -10.81 -17.45
N VAL A 114 -12.59 -11.30 -16.24
CA VAL A 114 -12.35 -12.68 -15.81
C VAL A 114 -13.58 -13.18 -15.04
N GLU A 115 -14.05 -14.37 -15.38
CA GLU A 115 -15.10 -15.03 -14.61
C GLU A 115 -14.53 -15.45 -13.25
N VAL A 116 -15.03 -14.80 -12.19
CA VAL A 116 -14.65 -15.12 -10.81
C VAL A 116 -15.19 -16.52 -10.47
N PRO A 117 -14.36 -17.49 -10.05
CA PRO A 117 -14.83 -18.83 -9.71
C PRO A 117 -15.89 -18.80 -8.61
N GLN A 118 -16.78 -19.78 -8.54
CA GLN A 118 -17.68 -19.93 -7.38
C GLN A 118 -16.90 -20.00 -6.06
N VAL A 119 -17.47 -19.49 -4.97
CA VAL A 119 -16.83 -19.43 -3.64
C VAL A 119 -16.25 -20.79 -3.20
N ALA A 120 -16.93 -21.90 -3.53
CA ALA A 120 -16.46 -23.26 -3.20
C ALA A 120 -15.14 -23.67 -3.91
N ASN A 121 -14.76 -22.96 -4.97
CA ASN A 121 -13.54 -23.17 -5.75
C ASN A 121 -12.47 -22.11 -5.46
N GLN A 122 -12.65 -21.28 -4.43
CA GLN A 122 -11.71 -20.24 -4.03
C GLN A 122 -11.07 -20.55 -2.67
N VAL A 123 -9.90 -19.95 -2.42
CA VAL A 123 -9.29 -19.88 -1.10
C VAL A 123 -9.25 -18.41 -0.68
N PHE A 124 -9.87 -18.10 0.45
CA PHE A 124 -9.94 -16.73 0.95
C PHE A 124 -8.76 -16.45 1.87
N GLY A 125 -7.98 -15.42 1.53
CA GLY A 125 -6.98 -14.86 2.42
C GLY A 125 -7.64 -14.01 3.51
N MET A 126 -6.97 -13.91 4.66
CA MET A 126 -7.47 -13.16 5.82
C MET A 126 -7.76 -11.67 5.53
N PHE A 127 -7.10 -11.09 4.52
CA PHE A 127 -7.25 -9.69 4.10
C PHE A 127 -8.07 -9.49 2.83
N TYR A 128 -8.61 -10.57 2.24
CA TYR A 128 -9.42 -10.49 1.03
C TYR A 128 -10.88 -10.19 1.39
N SER A 129 -11.46 -9.15 0.80
CA SER A 129 -12.85 -8.74 1.04
C SER A 129 -13.89 -9.68 0.44
N GLY A 130 -13.48 -10.58 -0.47
CA GLY A 130 -14.39 -11.37 -1.30
C GLY A 130 -14.82 -10.70 -2.59
N SER A 131 -14.32 -9.50 -2.88
CA SER A 131 -14.60 -8.74 -4.09
C SER A 131 -13.30 -8.33 -4.79
N PRO A 132 -13.25 -8.29 -6.13
CA PRO A 132 -12.16 -7.66 -6.86
C PRO A 132 -12.24 -6.12 -6.84
N TYR A 133 -13.33 -5.53 -6.37
CA TYR A 133 -13.56 -4.08 -6.41
C TYR A 133 -13.26 -3.44 -5.04
N LEU A 134 -12.52 -2.33 -5.06
CA LEU A 134 -12.22 -1.55 -3.86
C LEU A 134 -13.51 -1.02 -3.23
N GLY A 135 -13.62 -1.09 -1.91
CA GLY A 135 -14.80 -0.62 -1.17
C GLY A 135 -15.98 -1.59 -1.16
N VAL A 136 -15.89 -2.71 -1.87
CA VAL A 136 -16.94 -3.72 -1.94
C VAL A 136 -16.55 -4.94 -1.10
N VAL A 137 -17.45 -5.36 -0.21
CA VAL A 137 -17.35 -6.62 0.50
C VAL A 137 -18.23 -7.64 -0.21
N GLY A 138 -17.62 -8.71 -0.71
CA GLY A 138 -18.31 -9.76 -1.45
C GLY A 138 -18.82 -10.90 -0.57
N ASP A 139 -19.44 -11.89 -1.19
CA ASP A 139 -19.85 -13.12 -0.51
C ASP A 139 -18.63 -13.89 0.02
N GLN A 140 -18.65 -14.27 1.29
CA GLN A 140 -17.59 -15.03 1.93
C GLN A 140 -18.10 -16.39 2.44
N PRO A 141 -17.24 -17.44 2.52
CA PRO A 141 -17.60 -18.71 3.10
C PRO A 141 -18.11 -18.55 4.55
N PRO A 142 -19.15 -19.30 4.97
CA PRO A 142 -19.60 -19.29 6.35
C PRO A 142 -18.46 -19.59 7.34
N GLY A 143 -18.33 -18.76 8.37
CA GLY A 143 -17.28 -18.90 9.39
C GLY A 143 -15.92 -18.29 9.02
N ASN A 144 -15.78 -17.69 7.82
CA ASN A 144 -14.57 -16.97 7.45
C ASN A 144 -14.27 -15.86 8.47
N GLN A 145 -13.01 -15.78 8.88
CA GLN A 145 -12.52 -14.72 9.77
C GLN A 145 -11.71 -13.74 8.91
N SER A 146 -12.38 -12.67 8.50
CA SER A 146 -11.78 -11.59 7.72
C SER A 146 -11.24 -10.50 8.65
N LEU A 147 -10.04 -10.01 8.36
CA LEU A 147 -9.53 -8.75 8.90
C LEU A 147 -9.83 -7.56 7.97
N ASN A 148 -10.34 -7.83 6.77
CA ASN A 148 -10.86 -6.80 5.87
C ASN A 148 -12.23 -6.32 6.38
N GLN A 149 -12.42 -5.01 6.50
CA GLN A 149 -13.61 -4.41 7.13
C GLN A 149 -14.51 -3.67 6.13
N CYS A 150 -13.90 -2.95 5.19
CA CYS A 150 -14.55 -1.96 4.35
C CYS A 150 -14.37 -2.23 2.85
N GLY A 151 -13.77 -3.37 2.46
CA GLY A 151 -13.43 -3.66 1.08
C GLY A 151 -12.10 -3.03 0.65
N GLU A 152 -11.24 -2.64 1.59
CA GLU A 152 -9.90 -2.11 1.37
C GLU A 152 -8.95 -3.14 0.72
N PHE A 153 -7.87 -2.69 0.09
CA PHE A 153 -6.81 -3.58 -0.39
C PHE A 153 -5.60 -3.57 0.53
N TYR A 154 -4.94 -4.71 0.65
CA TYR A 154 -3.66 -4.86 1.36
C TYR A 154 -2.59 -5.26 0.35
N ILE A 155 -1.82 -4.27 -0.12
CA ILE A 155 -0.75 -4.48 -1.07
C ILE A 155 0.57 -4.76 -0.35
N ILE A 156 1.25 -5.82 -0.76
CA ILE A 156 2.51 -6.22 -0.15
C ILE A 156 3.60 -5.21 -0.51
N SER A 157 4.39 -4.82 0.49
CA SER A 157 5.54 -3.94 0.34
C SER A 157 6.77 -4.64 0.85
N HIS A 158 7.73 -4.92 -0.03
CA HIS A 158 8.81 -5.82 0.32
C HIS A 158 10.11 -5.56 -0.43
N ASN A 159 11.17 -6.16 0.10
CA ASN A 159 12.45 -6.28 -0.56
C ASN A 159 12.38 -7.27 -1.74
N HIS A 160 12.71 -6.82 -2.94
CA HIS A 160 12.74 -7.57 -4.18
C HIS A 160 13.96 -8.50 -4.32
N ALA A 161 14.95 -8.40 -3.44
CA ALA A 161 15.92 -9.47 -3.25
C ALA A 161 15.20 -10.62 -2.52
N LEU A 162 14.41 -11.41 -3.25
CA LEU A 162 13.46 -12.38 -2.68
C LEU A 162 14.12 -13.45 -1.79
N PHE A 163 15.41 -13.69 -1.94
CA PHE A 163 16.16 -14.58 -1.07
C PHE A 163 16.41 -14.00 0.34
N GLN A 164 16.20 -12.68 0.53
CA GLN A 164 16.33 -11.97 1.80
C GLN A 164 15.00 -11.79 2.55
N ILE A 165 13.85 -12.11 1.94
CA ILE A 165 12.55 -12.14 2.64
C ILE A 165 12.32 -13.52 3.29
N THR A 166 13.27 -13.88 4.15
CA THR A 166 13.28 -15.11 4.93
C THR A 166 13.80 -14.86 6.34
N SER A 167 13.26 -15.60 7.30
CA SER A 167 13.68 -15.60 8.70
C SER A 167 13.82 -17.06 9.12
N TRP A 168 15.05 -17.49 9.40
CA TRP A 168 15.36 -18.88 9.80
C TRP A 168 14.82 -19.95 8.84
N GLY A 169 14.80 -19.65 7.53
CA GLY A 169 14.32 -20.57 6.49
C GLY A 169 12.82 -20.48 6.20
N VAL A 170 12.06 -19.67 6.94
CA VAL A 170 10.64 -19.40 6.66
C VAL A 170 10.54 -18.29 5.63
N ASN A 171 9.95 -18.57 4.47
CA ASN A 171 9.72 -17.59 3.40
C ASN A 171 8.66 -16.54 3.80
N MET A 172 8.61 -15.42 3.08
CA MET A 172 7.63 -14.34 3.30
C MET A 172 7.73 -13.72 4.70
N THR A 173 8.95 -13.60 5.22
CA THR A 173 9.25 -12.93 6.51
C THR A 173 10.45 -11.99 6.34
N GLY A 174 10.82 -11.19 7.35
CA GLY A 174 11.94 -10.26 7.25
C GLY A 174 11.53 -8.87 6.72
N PRO A 175 12.23 -8.27 5.73
CA PRO A 175 11.92 -6.91 5.23
C PRO A 175 10.68 -6.92 4.31
N ILE A 176 9.51 -7.10 4.92
CA ILE A 176 8.21 -7.23 4.28
C ILE A 176 7.14 -6.64 5.20
N THR A 177 6.17 -5.96 4.61
CA THR A 177 5.00 -5.41 5.30
C THR A 177 3.83 -5.28 4.31
N TYR A 178 2.71 -4.75 4.76
CA TYR A 178 1.60 -4.34 3.90
C TYR A 178 1.47 -2.81 3.91
N MET A 179 0.91 -2.29 2.82
CA MET A 179 0.27 -0.98 2.77
C MET A 179 -1.21 -1.19 2.49
N ARG A 180 -2.07 -0.42 3.16
CA ARG A 180 -3.52 -0.47 3.00
C ARG A 180 -3.96 0.60 2.01
N ILE A 181 -4.81 0.22 1.05
CA ILE A 181 -5.51 1.14 0.15
C ILE A 181 -6.96 1.20 0.62
N ASP A 182 -7.35 2.35 1.15
CA ASP A 182 -8.70 2.57 1.63
C ASP A 182 -9.61 3.06 0.51
N PRO A 183 -10.86 2.56 0.44
CA PRO A 183 -11.87 3.12 -0.44
C PRO A 183 -12.19 4.57 -0.05
N ASP A 184 -12.65 5.36 -1.02
CA ASP A 184 -13.23 6.65 -0.70
C ASP A 184 -14.48 6.47 0.20
N PRO A 185 -14.67 7.29 1.25
CA PRO A 185 -15.86 7.22 2.11
C PRO A 185 -17.19 7.35 1.36
N ALA A 186 -17.20 7.98 0.18
CA ALA A 186 -18.37 8.04 -0.68
C ALA A 186 -18.68 6.71 -1.38
N MET A 187 -17.69 5.81 -1.49
CA MET A 187 -17.79 4.51 -2.14
C MET A 187 -18.13 3.37 -1.17
N THR A 188 -18.02 3.58 0.14
CA THR A 188 -18.29 2.55 1.15
C THR A 188 -19.28 3.03 2.21
N THR A 189 -20.08 2.10 2.75
CA THR A 189 -20.97 2.36 3.90
C THR A 189 -20.31 2.00 5.23
N CYS A 190 -19.04 1.58 5.19
CA CYS A 190 -18.25 1.22 6.35
C CYS A 190 -17.91 2.46 7.19
N PRO A 191 -18.06 2.41 8.53
CA PRO A 191 -17.59 3.49 9.39
C PRO A 191 -16.06 3.55 9.35
N GLN A 192 -15.51 4.63 8.81
CA GLN A 192 -14.07 4.96 8.83
C GLN A 192 -13.72 5.94 9.94
#